data_AF-A0A945RDD8-F1
#
_entry.id   AF-A0A945RDD8-F1
#
_cell.length_a   1.000
_cell.length_b   1.000
_cell.length_c   1.000
_cell.angle_alpha   90.00
_cell.angle_beta   90.00
_cell.angle_gamma   90.00
#
_symmetry.space_group_name_H-M   'P 1'
#
loop_
_entity.id
_entity.type
_entity.pdbx_description
1 polymer ?
#
loop_
_entity_poly.entity_id
_entity_poly.type
_entity_poly.pdbx_seq_one_letter_code
_entity_poly.pdbx_strand_id
1 'polypeptide(L)'
;IETTQFIAIITTLFLGMGLLLYMRGGRIQEIIQEKTDVIDPRSATIINFVFGTILLFFKNINNLPMSTTWVFLGLLAGREVALSRLSGHKQPYARTLGLVMKDVALASIGLVVSIAIAYLA
;
A
#
# COMPACT_ATOMS: atom_id res chain seq x y z
N ILE A 1 -10.11 -29.17 -0.44
CA ILE A 1 -8.71 -29.15 0.03
C ILE A 1 -8.58 -30.32 0.97
N GLU A 2 -7.72 -31.29 0.67
CA GLU A 2 -7.49 -32.40 1.60
C GLU A 2 -6.79 -31.89 2.87
N THR A 3 -7.05 -32.56 4.00
CA THR A 3 -6.51 -32.20 5.33
C THR A 3 -4.99 -32.04 5.29
N THR A 4 -4.30 -32.86 4.50
CA THR A 4 -2.85 -32.81 4.27
C THR A 4 -2.40 -31.52 3.58
N GLN A 5 -3.12 -31.09 2.54
CA GLN A 5 -2.83 -29.84 1.81
C GLN A 5 -3.03 -28.62 2.71
N PHE A 6 -4.08 -28.64 3.54
CA PHE A 6 -4.37 -27.57 4.49
C PHE A 6 -3.26 -27.42 5.55
N ILE A 7 -2.83 -28.55 6.14
CA ILE A 7 -1.74 -28.56 7.13
C ILE A 7 -0.42 -28.11 6.51
N ALA A 8 -0.11 -28.53 5.28
CA ALA A 8 1.10 -28.13 4.58
C ALA A 8 1.15 -26.60 4.33
N ILE A 9 0.04 -26.00 3.90
CA ILE A 9 -0.05 -24.55 3.66
C ILE A 9 0.14 -23.78 4.97
N ILE A 10 -0.59 -24.15 6.03
CA ILE A 10 -0.50 -23.47 7.33
C ILE A 10 0.91 -23.56 7.89
N THR A 11 1.53 -24.73 7.85
CA THR A 11 2.87 -24.95 8.39
C THR A 11 3.90 -24.12 7.62
N THR A 12 3.79 -24.08 6.29
CA THR A 12 4.67 -23.28 5.44
C THR A 12 4.53 -21.78 5.72
N LEU A 13 3.30 -21.27 5.80
CA LEU A 13 3.05 -19.86 6.10
C LEU A 13 3.54 -19.48 7.51
N PHE A 14 3.31 -20.35 8.49
CA PHE A 14 3.70 -20.11 9.87
C PHE A 14 5.23 -20.10 10.03
N LEU A 15 5.92 -21.08 9.46
CA LEU A 15 7.38 -21.13 9.47
C LEU A 15 8.00 -19.98 8.67
N GLY A 16 7.43 -19.64 7.51
CA GLY A 16 7.87 -18.50 6.70
C GLY A 16 7.75 -17.18 7.45
N MET A 17 6.60 -16.92 8.06
CA MET A 17 6.39 -15.73 8.92
C MET A 17 7.30 -15.74 10.15
N GLY A 18 7.44 -16.89 10.82
CA GLY A 18 8.32 -17.03 11.97
C GLY A 18 9.78 -16.75 11.63
N LEU A 19 10.27 -17.24 10.49
CA LEU A 19 11.61 -16.97 9.99
C LEU A 19 11.81 -15.48 9.66
N LEU A 20 10.85 -14.85 8.97
CA LEU A 20 10.90 -13.43 8.63
C LEU A 20 10.95 -12.54 9.89
N LEU A 21 10.14 -12.86 10.89
CA LEU A 21 10.14 -12.15 12.18
C LEU A 21 11.41 -12.43 12.99
N TYR A 22 11.93 -13.66 12.95
CA TYR A 22 13.19 -14.03 13.61
C TYR A 22 14.38 -13.26 13.03
N MET A 23 14.41 -13.10 11.70
CA MET A 23 15.40 -12.28 11.00
C MET A 23 15.21 -10.78 11.24
N ARG A 24 14.15 -10.38 11.98
CA ARG A 24 13.75 -9.01 12.34
C ARG A 24 13.56 -8.03 11.18
N GLY A 25 13.77 -8.44 9.93
CA GLY A 25 13.78 -7.56 8.75
C GLY A 25 15.09 -7.61 7.96
N GLY A 26 16.13 -8.29 8.47
CA GLY A 26 17.38 -8.59 7.76
C GLY A 26 18.02 -7.36 7.08
N ARG A 27 18.57 -7.57 5.88
CA ARG A 27 19.13 -6.50 5.03
C ARG A 27 18.17 -5.34 4.78
N ILE A 28 16.86 -5.58 4.75
CA ILE A 28 15.85 -4.54 4.56
C ILE A 28 15.80 -3.60 5.77
N GLN A 29 16.05 -4.11 6.98
CA GLN A 29 16.07 -3.29 8.18
C GLN A 29 17.32 -2.39 8.24
N GLU A 30 18.47 -2.87 7.80
CA GLU A 30 19.68 -2.05 7.63
C GLU A 30 19.46 -0.96 6.57
N ILE A 31 18.90 -1.30 5.41
CA ILE A 31 18.57 -0.33 4.36
C ILE A 31 17.54 0.70 4.86
N ILE A 32 16.54 0.29 5.64
CA ILE A 32 15.55 1.21 6.23
C ILE A 32 16.20 2.08 7.31
N GLN A 33 17.05 1.56 8.17
CA GLN A 33 17.75 2.34 9.21
C GLN A 33 18.72 3.36 8.60
N GLU A 34 19.43 2.98 7.53
CA GLU A 34 20.32 3.87 6.77
C GLU A 34 19.54 4.94 5.98
N LYS A 35 18.27 4.66 5.67
CA LYS A 35 17.29 5.61 5.11
C LYS A 35 16.40 6.25 6.17
N THR A 36 16.63 5.97 7.47
CA THR A 36 15.87 6.59 8.58
C THR A 36 16.46 7.97 8.86
N ASP A 37 16.39 8.81 7.84
CA ASP A 37 15.82 10.14 8.02
C ASP A 37 14.29 9.98 7.91
N VAL A 38 13.70 9.11 8.75
CA VAL A 38 12.25 8.93 8.79
C VAL A 38 11.67 10.24 9.31
N ILE A 39 11.19 11.00 8.34
CA ILE A 39 10.20 12.05 8.41
C ILE A 39 9.06 11.59 9.34
N ASP A 40 9.24 11.80 10.63
CA ASP A 40 8.30 11.70 11.75
C ASP A 40 7.24 10.56 11.69
N PRO A 41 7.33 9.49 12.52
CA PRO A 41 6.34 8.41 12.57
C PRO A 41 4.92 8.88 12.86
N ARG A 42 4.77 10.10 13.40
CA ARG A 42 3.47 10.77 13.62
C ARG A 42 2.68 10.96 12.31
N SER A 43 3.35 11.30 11.21
CA SER A 43 2.67 11.50 9.92
C SER A 43 2.12 10.19 9.36
N ALA A 44 2.90 9.10 9.47
CA ALA A 44 2.47 7.77 9.06
C ALA A 44 1.23 7.30 9.84
N THR A 45 1.18 7.55 11.15
CA THR A 45 0.03 7.21 11.99
C THR A 45 -1.24 7.97 11.57
N ILE A 46 -1.13 9.26 11.22
CA ILE A 46 -2.28 10.06 10.74
C ILE A 46 -2.80 9.52 9.42
N ILE A 47 -1.92 9.22 8.46
CA ILE A 47 -2.31 8.66 7.16
C ILE A 47 -3.01 7.31 7.36
N ASN A 48 -2.46 6.43 8.21
CA ASN A 48 -3.07 5.14 8.52
C ASN A 48 -4.41 5.27 9.23
N PHE A 49 -4.55 6.26 10.13
CA PHE A 49 -5.82 6.54 10.80
C PHE A 49 -6.89 6.97 9.81
N VAL A 50 -6.60 7.95 8.94
CA VAL A 50 -7.54 8.40 7.89
C VAL A 50 -7.89 7.27 6.93
N PHE A 51 -6.89 6.49 6.50
CA PHE A 51 -7.09 5.32 5.65
C PHE A 51 -8.05 4.31 6.30
N GLY A 52 -7.83 3.98 7.58
CA GLY A 52 -8.69 3.08 8.35
C GLY A 52 -10.12 3.61 8.50
N THR A 53 -10.29 4.91 8.75
CA THR A 53 -11.61 5.55 8.83
C THR A 53 -12.36 5.47 7.51
N ILE A 54 -11.69 5.76 6.38
CA ILE A 54 -12.30 5.68 5.04
C ILE A 54 -12.75 4.24 4.76
N LEU A 55 -11.89 3.26 5.01
CA LEU A 55 -12.23 1.85 4.81
C LEU A 55 -13.41 1.43 5.69
N LEU A 56 -13.42 1.82 6.96
CA LEU A 56 -14.51 1.48 7.89
C LEU A 56 -15.83 2.12 7.46
N PHE A 57 -15.82 3.38 7.03
CA PHE A 57 -17.00 4.08 6.54
C PHE A 57 -17.65 3.33 5.37
N PHE A 58 -16.85 3.05 4.34
CA PHE A 58 -17.34 2.39 3.15
C PHE A 58 -17.65 0.90 3.35
N LYS A 59 -16.99 0.21 4.31
CA LYS A 59 -17.36 -1.16 4.72
C LYS A 59 -18.79 -1.22 5.25
N ASN A 60 -19.22 -0.21 6.02
CA ASN A 60 -20.56 -0.21 6.60
C ASN A 60 -21.66 0.17 5.59
N ILE A 61 -21.30 0.85 4.50
CA ILE A 61 -22.26 1.33 3.49
C ILE A 61 -22.33 0.39 2.29
N ASN A 62 -21.20 -0.23 1.90
CA ASN A 62 -21.12 -1.07 0.70
C ASN A 62 -21.04 -2.55 1.08
N ASN A 63 -21.85 -3.37 0.40
CA ASN A 63 -21.78 -4.83 0.52
C ASN A 63 -20.58 -5.46 -0.22
N LEU A 64 -19.92 -4.70 -1.11
CA LEU A 64 -18.75 -5.16 -1.86
C LEU A 64 -17.45 -4.72 -1.16
N PRO A 65 -16.45 -5.61 -1.05
CA PRO A 65 -15.16 -5.26 -0.48
C PRO A 65 -14.47 -4.22 -1.37
N MET A 66 -13.99 -3.14 -0.75
CA MET A 66 -13.26 -2.10 -1.48
C MET A 66 -11.81 -2.51 -1.73
N SER A 67 -11.27 -2.03 -2.85
CA SER A 67 -9.83 -2.13 -3.14
C SER A 67 -9.04 -1.18 -2.24
N THR A 68 -8.28 -1.77 -1.33
CA THR A 68 -7.36 -1.04 -0.43
C THR A 68 -6.27 -0.29 -1.20
N THR A 69 -5.88 -0.77 -2.39
CA THR A 69 -4.90 -0.12 -3.28
C THR A 69 -5.43 1.21 -3.82
N TRP A 70 -6.65 1.24 -4.35
CA TRP A 70 -7.22 2.46 -4.95
C TRP A 70 -7.51 3.53 -3.89
N VAL A 71 -8.00 3.13 -2.72
CA VAL A 71 -8.22 4.04 -1.60
C VAL A 71 -6.90 4.65 -1.13
N PHE A 72 -5.85 3.84 -1.02
CA PHE A 72 -4.53 4.30 -0.58
C PHE A 72 -3.87 5.25 -1.60
N LEU A 73 -3.90 4.93 -2.89
CA LEU A 73 -3.40 5.80 -3.96
C LEU A 73 -4.15 7.15 -3.98
N GLY A 74 -5.47 7.13 -3.83
CA GLY A 74 -6.27 8.36 -3.74
C GLY A 74 -5.90 9.22 -2.53
N LEU A 75 -5.64 8.60 -1.37
CA LEU A 75 -5.22 9.31 -0.15
C LEU A 75 -3.84 9.96 -0.33
N LEU A 76 -2.87 9.23 -0.90
CA LEU A 76 -1.53 9.78 -1.17
C LEU A 76 -1.58 10.91 -2.20
N ALA A 77 -2.34 10.74 -3.27
CA ALA A 77 -2.56 11.77 -4.27
C ALA A 77 -3.18 13.04 -3.67
N GLY A 78 -4.22 12.89 -2.84
CA GLY A 78 -4.88 14.00 -2.15
C GLY A 78 -3.93 14.76 -1.22
N ARG A 79 -3.11 14.04 -0.45
CA ARG A 79 -2.06 14.64 0.39
C ARG A 79 -1.06 15.44 -0.44
N GLU A 80 -0.55 14.87 -1.52
CA GLU A 80 0.49 15.50 -2.33
C GLU A 80 -0.03 16.76 -3.03
N VAL A 81 -1.27 16.71 -3.53
CA VAL A 81 -1.96 17.87 -4.09
C VAL A 81 -2.21 18.94 -3.03
N ALA A 82 -2.68 18.58 -1.84
CA ALA A 82 -2.91 19.51 -0.75
C ALA A 82 -1.61 20.23 -0.32
N LEU A 83 -0.52 19.49 -0.15
CA LEU A 83 0.80 20.04 0.19
C LEU A 83 1.32 20.96 -0.92
N SER A 84 1.19 20.57 -2.19
CA SER A 84 1.59 21.43 -3.32
C SER A 84 0.85 22.77 -3.34
N ARG A 85 -0.40 22.79 -2.85
CA ARG A 85 -1.24 24.00 -2.79
C ARG A 85 -0.98 24.85 -1.54
N LEU A 86 -0.67 24.21 -0.41
CA LEU A 86 -0.42 24.86 0.88
C LEU A 86 1.01 25.37 1.03
N SER A 87 2.00 24.67 0.47
CA SER A 87 3.42 24.95 0.75
C SER A 87 4.01 26.15 -0.02
N GLY A 88 3.25 26.82 -0.91
CA GLY A 88 3.67 28.06 -1.59
C GLY A 88 4.95 27.98 -2.44
N HIS A 89 5.64 26.82 -2.45
CA HIS A 89 6.91 26.60 -3.12
C HIS A 89 6.70 26.24 -4.59
N LYS A 90 7.63 26.71 -5.41
CA LYS A 90 7.70 26.64 -6.89
C LYS A 90 7.82 25.22 -7.49
N GLN A 91 7.29 24.16 -6.86
CA GLN A 91 7.11 22.90 -7.58
C GLN A 91 5.84 23.05 -8.42
N PRO A 92 5.90 22.95 -9.76
CA PRO A 92 4.73 23.14 -10.58
C PRO A 92 3.73 22.04 -10.21
N TYR A 93 2.50 22.44 -9.87
CA TYR A 93 1.36 21.54 -9.66
C TYR A 93 1.29 20.42 -10.71
N ALA A 94 1.66 20.73 -11.96
CA ALA A 94 1.78 19.78 -13.07
C ALA A 94 2.75 18.62 -12.81
N ARG A 95 3.87 18.84 -12.10
CA ARG A 95 4.86 17.81 -11.77
C ARG A 95 4.33 16.86 -10.69
N THR A 96 3.70 17.41 -9.65
CA THR A 96 3.01 16.60 -8.62
C THR A 96 1.90 15.75 -9.23
N LEU A 97 1.09 16.35 -10.11
CA LEU A 97 0.05 15.63 -10.83
C LEU A 97 0.62 14.53 -11.74
N GLY A 98 1.75 14.80 -12.42
CA GLY A 98 2.45 13.82 -13.23
C GLY A 98 2.95 12.61 -12.43
N LEU A 99 3.44 12.82 -11.21
CA LEU A 99 3.84 11.73 -10.31
C LEU A 99 2.64 10.88 -9.88
N VAL A 100 1.55 11.52 -9.46
CA VAL A 100 0.30 10.83 -9.10
C VAL A 100 -0.24 9.99 -10.27
N MET A 101 -0.25 10.56 -11.48
CA MET A 101 -0.73 9.87 -12.67
C MET A 101 0.13 8.66 -13.03
N LYS A 102 1.45 8.75 -12.82
CA LYS A 102 2.36 7.62 -13.02
C LYS A 102 2.03 6.47 -12.06
N ASP A 103 1.79 6.76 -10.79
CA ASP A 103 1.46 5.73 -9.78
C ASP A 103 0.14 5.04 -10.10
N VAL A 104 -0.87 5.82 -10.50
CA VAL A 104 -2.16 5.29 -10.98
C VAL A 104 -1.98 4.43 -12.22
N ALA A 105 -1.17 4.85 -13.19
CA ALA A 105 -0.92 4.08 -14.41
C ALA A 105 -0.23 2.75 -14.11
N LEU A 106 0.79 2.74 -13.26
CA LEU A 106 1.49 1.52 -12.85
C LEU A 106 0.55 0.55 -12.12
N ALA A 107 -0.27 1.04 -11.20
CA ALA A 107 -1.27 0.22 -10.51
C ALA A 107 -2.33 -0.34 -11.47
N SER A 108 -2.76 0.47 -12.45
CA SER A 108 -3.71 0.05 -13.49
C SER A 108 -3.13 -1.06 -14.37
N ILE A 109 -1.87 -0.95 -14.78
CA ILE A 109 -1.18 -1.98 -15.56
C ILE A 109 -1.12 -3.29 -14.78
N GLY A 110 -0.75 -3.23 -13.49
CA GLY A 110 -0.74 -4.40 -12.63
C GLY A 110 -2.11 -5.10 -12.53
N LEU A 111 -3.19 -4.31 -12.42
CA LEU A 111 -4.55 -4.82 -12.44
C LEU A 111 -4.89 -5.52 -13.77
N VAL A 112 -4.57 -4.88 -14.90
CA VAL A 112 -4.84 -5.44 -16.24
C VAL A 112 -4.08 -6.75 -16.45
N VAL A 113 -2.79 -6.80 -16.08
CA VAL A 113 -1.98 -8.01 -16.18
C VAL A 113 -2.53 -9.12 -15.29
N SER A 114 -2.95 -8.79 -14.06
CA SER A 114 -3.56 -9.75 -13.13
C SER A 114 -4.84 -10.36 -13.72
N ILE A 115 -5.72 -9.55 -14.29
CA ILE A 115 -6.96 -10.00 -14.94
C ILE A 115 -6.64 -10.85 -16.18
N ALA A 116 -5.66 -10.44 -17.00
CA ALA A 116 -5.25 -11.18 -18.19
C ALA A 116 -4.73 -12.58 -17.84
N ILE A 117 -3.87 -12.69 -16.82
CA ILE A 117 -3.37 -13.98 -16.33
C ILE A 117 -4.52 -14.83 -15.81
N ALA A 118 -5.44 -14.25 -15.02
CA ALA A 118 -6.58 -14.98 -14.47
C ALA A 118 -7.56 -15.49 -15.55
N TYR A 119 -7.64 -14.83 -16.70
CA TYR A 119 -8.47 -15.29 -17.83
C TYR A 119 -7.75 -16.30 -18.74
N LEU A 120 -6.41 -16.26 -18.78
CA LEU A 120 -5.58 -17.17 -19.58
C LEU A 120 -5.26 -18.48 -18.84
N ALA A 121 -5.28 -18.48 -17.51
CA ALA A 121 -5.05 -19.64 -16.64
C ALA A 121 -6.34 -20.46 -16.45
#